data_AF-A0A9P8C6T8-F1
#
_entry.id   AF-A0A9P8C6T8-F1
#
_cell.length_a   1.000
_cell.length_b   1.000
_cell.length_c   1.000
_cell.angle_alpha   90.00
_cell.angle_beta   90.00
_cell.angle_gamma   90.00
#
_symmetry.space_group_name_H-M   'P 1'
#
loop_
_entity.id
_entity.type
_entity.pdbx_description
1 polymer ?
#
loop_
_entity_poly.entity_id
_entity_poly.type
_entity_poly.pdbx_seq_one_letter_code
_entity_poly.pdbx_strand_id
1 'polypeptide(L)'
;MNLTPIAIPGKRRRRGEGKKIQTPGKPPKRGLGPNLQMVGIQEHWLEQDQLVAKRKKRSLKNLKSRRKMSRLEKLPTEVLELVYLYAMNIDLPRSSPIIGGKLSSESVYHQTILAAFGPTWDRLHDDVKHIHRREPVDYFLAGLQGQVLSCRWAWPSVILKAKDAWMIKNNKQIAAWWFVIPDPPPPKPNAKSIDSNTELKGSDTESDEFRSFYHECYGKLSDITAERYFEIDFSQFTKFCSPASDDLWPSQVCTVDIERAVEVADSLLSGPWNEDQIKLLYWIVKSGAQIDWLKSTCGEVAFGGLMTAISTGDTRAIQLLCWIGACVKINTNLVTWALRNVGGNRIETMKHLLVAHNSLNELGFVPTVLDPLAIEQELEIYKAEALRANDLETLNFVVTIESSRSLKSALTFGIDGRAAETDPSLRFGNRGEIGL
;
A
#
# COMPACT_ATOMS: atom_id res chain seq x y z
N MET A 1 -13.70 -58.57 -6.09
CA MET A 1 -14.09 -57.56 -5.09
C MET A 1 -15.05 -56.61 -5.77
N ASN A 2 -16.32 -56.62 -5.36
CA ASN A 2 -17.38 -55.83 -6.00
C ASN A 2 -17.42 -54.44 -5.36
N LEU A 3 -17.09 -53.40 -6.13
CA LEU A 3 -17.23 -52.01 -5.71
C LEU A 3 -18.64 -51.52 -6.04
N THR A 4 -19.33 -50.99 -5.03
CA THR A 4 -20.64 -50.35 -5.15
C THR A 4 -20.51 -48.98 -5.84
N PRO A 5 -21.35 -48.67 -6.85
CA PRO A 5 -21.31 -47.38 -7.51
C PRO A 5 -21.99 -46.29 -6.66
N ILE A 6 -21.29 -45.16 -6.49
CA ILE A 6 -21.79 -43.96 -5.82
C ILE A 6 -22.66 -43.15 -6.79
N ALA A 7 -23.94 -42.96 -6.45
CA ALA A 7 -24.88 -42.17 -7.23
C ALA A 7 -24.78 -40.67 -6.85
N ILE A 8 -24.38 -39.83 -7.80
CA ILE A 8 -24.32 -38.37 -7.64
C ILE A 8 -25.71 -37.76 -7.95
N PRO A 9 -26.43 -37.16 -6.98
CA PRO A 9 -27.74 -36.57 -7.22
C PRO A 9 -27.58 -35.15 -7.83
N GLY A 10 -28.14 -34.90 -9.02
CA GLY A 10 -28.23 -33.53 -9.55
C GLY A 10 -28.48 -33.34 -11.04
N LYS A 11 -28.43 -34.38 -11.88
CA LYS A 11 -28.64 -34.23 -13.33
C LYS A 11 -30.14 -34.34 -13.68
N ARG A 12 -30.86 -33.20 -13.65
CA ARG A 12 -32.25 -33.09 -14.12
C ARG A 12 -32.36 -33.48 -15.61
N ARG A 13 -32.91 -34.66 -15.91
CA ARG A 13 -33.40 -35.04 -17.25
C ARG A 13 -34.67 -34.24 -17.59
N ARG A 14 -34.65 -33.53 -18.72
CA ARG A 14 -35.85 -32.94 -19.35
C ARG A 14 -36.74 -34.05 -19.91
N ARG A 15 -38.04 -34.03 -19.59
CA ARG A 15 -39.08 -34.79 -20.30
C ARG A 15 -39.74 -33.89 -21.36
N GLY A 16 -39.76 -34.32 -22.62
CA GLY A 16 -40.81 -33.96 -23.59
C GLY A 16 -42.09 -34.74 -23.26
N GLU A 17 -43.26 -34.59 -23.89
CA GLU A 17 -43.76 -33.88 -25.05
C GLU A 17 -45.30 -33.83 -24.89
N GLY A 18 -45.97 -32.84 -25.47
CA GLY A 18 -47.44 -32.78 -25.53
C GLY A 18 -47.92 -31.60 -26.38
N LYS A 19 -48.17 -31.86 -27.67
CA LYS A 19 -48.61 -30.91 -28.72
C LYS A 19 -50.01 -30.30 -28.47
N LYS A 20 -50.22 -29.05 -28.90
CA LYS A 20 -51.39 -28.57 -29.69
C LYS A 20 -51.16 -27.16 -30.32
N ILE A 21 -50.90 -27.16 -31.64
CA ILE A 21 -51.44 -26.35 -32.76
C ILE A 21 -51.55 -24.79 -32.70
N GLN A 22 -50.76 -24.16 -33.60
CA GLN A 22 -50.91 -22.95 -34.47
C GLN A 22 -51.21 -21.53 -33.94
N THR A 23 -50.29 -20.58 -34.23
CA THR A 23 -50.44 -19.46 -35.21
C THR A 23 -49.09 -18.72 -35.37
N PRO A 24 -48.82 -18.03 -36.50
CA PRO A 24 -47.48 -17.55 -36.84
C PRO A 24 -47.24 -16.13 -36.29
N GLY A 25 -46.23 -15.97 -35.43
CA GLY A 25 -45.85 -14.67 -34.88
C GLY A 25 -44.39 -14.64 -34.47
N LYS A 26 -43.58 -13.97 -35.31
CA LYS A 26 -42.25 -13.35 -35.06
C LYS A 26 -41.30 -14.05 -34.07
N PRO A 27 -40.15 -14.58 -34.52
CA PRO A 27 -39.13 -15.07 -33.60
C PRO A 27 -38.51 -13.90 -32.80
N PRO A 28 -38.37 -14.01 -31.46
CA PRO A 28 -37.57 -13.08 -30.69
C PRO A 28 -36.10 -13.28 -31.03
N LYS A 29 -35.42 -12.17 -31.37
CA LYS A 29 -33.97 -12.08 -31.61
C LYS A 29 -33.21 -12.69 -30.42
N ARG A 30 -32.74 -13.92 -30.56
CA ARG A 30 -31.65 -14.44 -29.73
C ARG A 30 -30.37 -13.84 -30.29
N GLY A 31 -29.76 -12.93 -29.53
CA GLY A 31 -28.41 -12.47 -29.81
C GLY A 31 -27.49 -13.69 -29.86
N LEU A 32 -26.90 -13.92 -31.03
CA LEU A 32 -25.76 -14.81 -31.16
C LEU A 32 -24.67 -14.33 -30.21
N GLY A 33 -24.19 -15.24 -29.35
CA GLY A 33 -22.96 -15.00 -28.61
C GLY A 33 -21.80 -14.80 -29.60
N PRO A 34 -20.83 -13.92 -29.30
CA PRO A 34 -19.68 -13.75 -30.16
C PRO A 34 -18.83 -15.01 -30.16
N ASN A 35 -18.43 -15.36 -31.37
CA ASN A 35 -17.53 -16.43 -31.76
C ASN A 35 -16.18 -16.27 -31.05
N LEU A 36 -15.66 -17.36 -30.47
CA LEU A 36 -14.27 -17.45 -30.03
C LEU A 36 -13.38 -17.54 -31.27
N GLN A 37 -12.80 -16.41 -31.67
CA GLN A 37 -11.63 -16.37 -32.53
C GLN A 37 -10.45 -15.84 -31.73
N MET A 38 -9.45 -16.71 -31.59
CA MET A 38 -8.10 -16.43 -31.12
C MET A 38 -7.34 -15.64 -32.19
N VAL A 39 -7.19 -14.32 -32.03
CA VAL A 39 -6.18 -13.52 -32.75
C VAL A 39 -5.80 -12.29 -31.90
N GLY A 40 -4.50 -12.10 -31.64
CA GLY A 40 -3.84 -10.80 -31.40
C GLY A 40 -4.09 -10.08 -30.07
N ILE A 41 -3.20 -10.26 -29.09
CA ILE A 41 -3.10 -9.40 -27.89
C ILE A 41 -2.26 -8.17 -28.27
N GLN A 42 -2.89 -7.18 -28.86
CA GLN A 42 -2.38 -5.80 -28.96
C GLN A 42 -3.57 -4.95 -29.43
N GLU A 43 -3.82 -3.80 -28.83
CA GLU A 43 -4.87 -2.80 -29.18
C GLU A 43 -6.21 -2.77 -28.40
N HIS A 44 -6.32 -3.26 -27.15
CA HIS A 44 -7.53 -3.01 -26.32
C HIS A 44 -7.32 -2.04 -25.13
N TRP A 45 -6.14 -1.43 -24.96
CA TRP A 45 -5.83 -0.63 -23.75
C TRP A 45 -6.23 0.86 -23.82
N LEU A 46 -6.88 1.33 -24.89
CA LEU A 46 -7.27 2.74 -25.03
C LEU A 46 -8.78 3.02 -24.89
N GLU A 47 -9.61 2.02 -24.61
CA GLU A 47 -11.06 2.20 -24.43
C GLU A 47 -11.55 2.07 -22.97
N GLN A 48 -10.65 1.83 -22.00
CA GLN A 48 -11.03 1.67 -20.58
C GLN A 48 -11.26 2.99 -19.83
N ASP A 49 -10.87 4.15 -20.36
CA ASP A 49 -11.02 5.45 -19.69
C ASP A 49 -12.40 6.12 -19.84
N GLN A 50 -13.28 5.62 -20.72
CA GLN A 50 -14.63 6.19 -20.90
C GLN A 50 -15.76 5.42 -20.20
N LEU A 51 -15.44 4.38 -19.44
CA LEU A 51 -16.42 3.64 -18.62
C LEU A 51 -16.09 3.71 -17.13
N VAL A 52 -15.84 4.93 -16.62
CA VAL A 52 -16.04 5.24 -15.20
C VAL A 52 -17.53 5.08 -14.92
N ALA A 53 -17.94 3.83 -14.67
CA ALA A 53 -19.29 3.48 -14.28
C ALA A 53 -19.61 4.26 -13.01
N LYS A 54 -20.41 5.33 -13.15
CA LYS A 54 -21.05 6.04 -12.05
C LYS A 54 -21.43 5.01 -10.99
N ARG A 55 -20.77 5.03 -9.82
CA ARG A 55 -21.04 4.11 -8.69
C ARG A 55 -22.55 4.15 -8.44
N LYS A 56 -23.29 3.16 -8.96
CA LYS A 56 -24.73 3.08 -8.76
C LYS A 56 -24.94 2.88 -7.27
N LYS A 57 -25.39 3.92 -6.56
CA LYS A 57 -25.87 3.80 -5.17
C LYS A 57 -26.90 2.68 -5.18
N ARG A 58 -26.56 1.53 -4.60
CA ARG A 58 -27.49 0.40 -4.46
C ARG A 58 -28.54 0.82 -3.45
N SER A 59 -29.60 1.46 -3.92
CA SER A 59 -30.73 1.81 -3.06
C SER A 59 -31.39 0.52 -2.59
N LEU A 60 -31.72 0.45 -1.29
CA LEU A 60 -32.50 -0.64 -0.68
C LEU A 60 -33.79 -0.92 -1.47
N LYS A 61 -34.35 0.09 -2.16
CA LYS A 61 -35.55 -0.01 -3.00
C LYS A 61 -35.41 -0.99 -4.18
N ASN A 62 -34.18 -1.18 -4.68
CA ASN A 62 -33.88 -2.06 -5.82
C ASN A 62 -33.41 -3.46 -5.40
N LEU A 63 -33.19 -3.68 -4.11
CA LEU A 63 -32.84 -4.97 -3.52
C LEU A 63 -34.10 -5.81 -3.21
N LYS A 64 -35.06 -5.84 -4.14
CA LYS A 64 -36.20 -6.74 -4.06
C LYS A 64 -35.76 -8.17 -4.39
N SER A 65 -35.04 -8.76 -3.45
CA SER A 65 -34.83 -10.20 -3.44
C SER A 65 -36.18 -10.89 -3.35
N ARG A 66 -36.46 -11.82 -4.27
CA ARG A 66 -37.64 -12.70 -4.21
C ARG A 66 -37.59 -13.67 -3.00
N ARG A 67 -36.51 -13.63 -2.20
CA ARG A 67 -36.33 -14.45 -1.00
C ARG A 67 -37.14 -13.88 0.16
N LYS A 68 -37.73 -14.77 0.97
CA LYS A 68 -38.30 -14.40 2.28
C LYS A 68 -37.18 -13.87 3.18
N MET A 69 -37.34 -12.66 3.69
CA MET A 69 -36.38 -12.06 4.62
C MET A 69 -36.27 -12.89 5.91
N SER A 70 -35.03 -13.05 6.40
CA SER A 70 -34.76 -13.68 7.69
C SER A 70 -35.31 -12.85 8.85
N ARG A 71 -35.41 -13.43 10.05
CA ARG A 71 -35.83 -12.68 11.26
C ARG A 71 -34.87 -11.54 11.56
N LEU A 72 -33.57 -11.74 11.34
CA LEU A 72 -32.52 -10.74 11.56
C LEU A 72 -32.64 -9.59 10.55
N GLU A 73 -32.90 -9.89 9.27
CA GLU A 73 -33.08 -8.87 8.22
C GLU A 73 -34.30 -7.97 8.46
N LYS A 74 -35.31 -8.47 9.18
CA LYS A 74 -36.54 -7.73 9.52
C LYS A 74 -36.37 -6.77 10.68
N LEU A 75 -35.28 -6.84 11.45
CA LEU A 75 -35.06 -5.93 12.57
C LEU A 75 -34.97 -4.47 12.10
N PRO A 76 -35.36 -3.50 12.95
CA PRO A 76 -35.10 -2.08 12.70
C PRO A 76 -33.61 -1.80 12.51
N THR A 77 -33.28 -0.75 11.75
CA THR A 77 -31.89 -0.41 11.43
C THR A 77 -31.10 -0.12 12.70
N GLU A 78 -31.71 0.60 13.64
CA GLU A 78 -31.12 1.05 14.90
C GLU A 78 -30.70 -0.15 15.77
N VAL A 79 -31.53 -1.21 15.79
CA VAL A 79 -31.22 -2.44 16.53
C VAL A 79 -30.05 -3.19 15.88
N LEU A 80 -30.01 -3.22 14.54
CA LEU A 80 -28.89 -3.84 13.83
C LEU A 80 -27.59 -3.06 14.03
N GLU A 81 -27.64 -1.73 14.02
CA GLU A 81 -26.48 -0.87 14.30
C GLU A 81 -25.93 -1.12 15.70
N LEU A 82 -26.79 -1.19 16.72
CA LEU A 82 -26.38 -1.53 18.09
C LEU A 82 -25.73 -2.91 18.19
N VAL A 83 -26.36 -3.93 17.60
CA VAL A 83 -25.81 -5.31 17.60
C VAL A 83 -24.46 -5.34 16.91
N TYR A 84 -24.33 -4.65 15.77
CA TYR A 84 -23.08 -4.59 15.01
C TYR A 84 -21.97 -3.88 15.79
N LEU A 85 -22.23 -2.70 16.34
CA LEU A 85 -21.24 -1.92 17.09
C LEU A 85 -20.85 -2.59 18.42
N TYR A 86 -21.75 -3.35 19.02
CA TYR A 86 -21.44 -4.15 20.21
C TYR A 86 -20.55 -5.35 19.86
N ALA A 87 -20.86 -6.07 18.77
CA ALA A 87 -20.14 -7.28 18.39
C ALA A 87 -18.84 -7.00 17.61
N MET A 88 -18.73 -5.83 16.98
CA MET A 88 -17.65 -5.42 16.07
C MET A 88 -17.33 -6.47 14.99
N ASN A 89 -18.34 -7.22 14.56
CA ASN A 89 -18.17 -8.29 13.58
C ASN A 89 -18.39 -7.77 12.16
N ILE A 90 -17.29 -7.57 11.43
CA ILE A 90 -17.24 -7.05 10.06
C ILE A 90 -17.93 -7.98 9.04
N ASP A 91 -18.12 -9.26 9.36
CA ASP A 91 -18.82 -10.21 8.50
C ASP A 91 -20.35 -10.08 8.56
N LEU A 92 -20.90 -9.42 9.59
CA LEU A 92 -22.34 -9.24 9.72
C LEU A 92 -22.93 -8.45 8.53
N PRO A 93 -22.40 -7.27 8.13
CA PRO A 93 -22.79 -6.59 6.89
C PRO A 93 -22.62 -7.44 5.62
N ARG A 94 -21.65 -8.35 5.60
CA ARG A 94 -21.35 -9.23 4.44
C ARG A 94 -22.33 -10.40 4.33
N SER A 95 -22.89 -10.85 5.45
CA SER A 95 -23.80 -12.01 5.51
C SER A 95 -25.12 -11.81 4.74
N SER A 96 -25.58 -10.57 4.60
CA SER A 96 -26.80 -10.25 3.85
C SER A 96 -26.71 -8.86 3.21
N PRO A 97 -27.03 -8.72 1.91
CA PRO A 97 -27.11 -7.41 1.26
C PRO A 97 -28.11 -6.44 1.90
N ILE A 98 -29.14 -6.96 2.58
CA ILE A 98 -30.14 -6.13 3.28
C ILE A 98 -29.54 -5.58 4.57
N ILE A 99 -28.90 -6.44 5.36
CA ILE A 99 -28.20 -6.03 6.60
C ILE A 99 -27.07 -5.07 6.24
N GLY A 100 -26.24 -5.41 5.25
CA GLY A 100 -25.19 -4.54 4.74
C GLY A 100 -25.74 -3.18 4.31
N GLY A 101 -26.84 -3.14 3.57
CA GLY A 101 -27.48 -1.89 3.16
C GLY A 101 -28.02 -1.05 4.32
N LYS A 102 -28.50 -1.68 5.40
CA LYS A 102 -28.93 -0.98 6.63
C LYS A 102 -27.74 -0.43 7.43
N LEU A 103 -26.64 -1.19 7.48
CA LEU A 103 -25.41 -0.81 8.18
C LEU A 103 -24.45 0.07 7.35
N SER A 104 -24.82 0.43 6.11
CA SER A 104 -23.97 1.23 5.22
C SER A 104 -24.05 2.74 5.50
N SER A 105 -24.35 3.15 6.73
CA SER A 105 -24.45 4.56 7.09
C SER A 105 -23.06 5.13 7.40
N GLU A 106 -22.86 6.40 7.06
CA GLU A 106 -21.58 7.09 7.31
C GLU A 106 -21.27 7.10 8.81
N SER A 107 -22.28 7.28 9.67
CA SER A 107 -22.12 7.23 11.12
C SER A 107 -21.59 5.88 11.60
N VAL A 108 -22.13 4.76 11.10
CA VAL A 108 -21.66 3.40 11.47
C VAL A 108 -20.22 3.18 11.05
N TYR A 109 -19.82 3.65 9.86
CA TYR A 109 -18.42 3.56 9.42
C TYR A 109 -17.48 4.35 10.32
N HIS A 110 -17.83 5.60 10.66
CA HIS A 110 -17.03 6.42 11.56
C HIS A 110 -16.91 5.79 12.95
N GLN A 111 -18.02 5.30 13.52
CA GLN A 111 -18.00 4.62 14.81
C GLN A 111 -17.19 3.32 14.78
N THR A 112 -17.25 2.56 13.68
CA THR A 112 -16.41 1.37 13.49
C THR A 112 -14.93 1.73 13.49
N ILE A 113 -14.54 2.78 12.77
CA ILE A 113 -13.15 3.26 12.73
C ILE A 113 -12.72 3.76 14.10
N LEU A 114 -13.53 4.57 14.78
CA LEU A 114 -13.22 5.06 16.12
C LEU A 114 -13.04 3.91 17.13
N ALA A 115 -13.87 2.87 17.05
CA ALA A 115 -13.74 1.70 17.91
C ALA A 115 -12.48 0.88 17.60
N ALA A 116 -12.10 0.73 16.31
CA ALA A 116 -10.96 -0.07 15.89
C ALA A 116 -9.61 0.66 15.99
N PHE A 117 -9.56 1.97 15.77
CA PHE A 117 -8.31 2.76 15.71
C PHE A 117 -8.15 3.71 16.89
N GLY A 118 -9.24 4.15 17.52
CA GLY A 118 -9.22 5.07 18.67
C GLY A 118 -8.28 4.62 19.80
N PRO A 119 -8.32 3.36 20.26
CA PRO A 119 -7.40 2.89 21.30
C PRO A 119 -5.92 2.98 20.90
N THR A 120 -5.61 2.75 19.62
CA THR A 120 -4.25 2.92 19.07
C THR A 120 -3.86 4.39 19.02
N TRP A 121 -4.77 5.26 18.60
CA TRP A 121 -4.52 6.70 18.55
C TRP A 121 -4.33 7.30 19.95
N ASP A 122 -5.18 6.93 20.91
CA ASP A 122 -5.04 7.33 22.31
C ASP A 122 -3.64 6.96 22.83
N ARG A 123 -3.23 5.69 22.66
CA ARG A 123 -1.90 5.23 23.09
C ARG A 123 -0.73 5.97 22.43
N LEU A 124 -0.80 6.21 21.12
CA LEU A 124 0.33 6.70 20.33
C LEU A 124 0.43 8.23 20.29
N HIS A 125 -0.66 8.94 20.54
CA HIS A 125 -0.71 10.41 20.54
C HIS A 125 -0.84 11.02 21.96
N ASP A 126 -1.02 10.21 23.01
CA ASP A 126 -1.04 10.70 24.40
C ASP A 126 0.35 10.86 25.02
N ASP A 127 1.37 10.11 24.59
CA ASP A 127 2.69 10.21 25.21
C ASP A 127 3.83 10.11 24.19
N VAL A 128 4.49 11.25 23.92
CA VAL A 128 5.67 11.30 23.06
C VAL A 128 6.84 10.50 23.67
N LYS A 129 6.81 10.20 24.97
CA LYS A 129 7.81 9.34 25.64
C LYS A 129 7.56 7.84 25.37
N HIS A 130 6.43 7.46 24.80
CA HIS A 130 6.10 6.06 24.49
C HIS A 130 6.55 5.58 23.11
N ILE A 131 7.02 6.47 22.22
CA ILE A 131 7.60 6.06 20.93
C ILE A 131 8.76 5.06 21.14
N HIS A 132 9.45 5.14 22.29
CA HIS A 132 10.57 4.26 22.65
C HIS A 132 10.21 3.10 23.59
N ARG A 133 9.02 3.06 24.20
CA ARG A 133 8.60 1.90 25.01
C ARG A 133 7.95 0.87 24.10
N ARG A 134 8.58 -0.31 23.97
CA ARG A 134 8.01 -1.48 23.30
C ARG A 134 6.84 -2.01 24.13
N GLU A 135 5.67 -1.42 23.97
CA GLU A 135 4.45 -2.04 24.46
C GLU A 135 4.17 -3.34 23.68
N PRO A 136 3.58 -4.34 24.34
CA PRO A 136 3.17 -5.57 23.67
C PRO A 136 2.14 -5.25 22.58
N VAL A 137 2.32 -5.88 21.42
CA VAL A 137 1.41 -5.75 20.28
C VAL A 137 0.04 -6.30 20.66
N ASP A 138 -1.01 -5.51 20.45
CA ASP A 138 -2.39 -5.97 20.59
C ASP A 138 -2.84 -6.68 19.31
N TYR A 139 -2.64 -8.00 19.25
CA TYR A 139 -3.03 -8.80 18.09
C TYR A 139 -4.53 -8.81 17.80
N PHE A 140 -5.37 -8.63 18.82
CA PHE A 140 -6.81 -8.55 18.62
C PHE A 140 -7.17 -7.25 17.89
N LEU A 141 -6.63 -6.13 18.37
CA LEU A 141 -6.84 -4.83 17.74
C LEU A 141 -6.23 -4.76 16.34
N ALA A 142 -5.03 -5.33 16.15
CA ALA A 142 -4.38 -5.45 14.85
C ALA A 142 -5.25 -6.23 13.85
N GLY A 143 -5.81 -7.37 14.27
CA GLY A 143 -6.73 -8.15 13.45
C GLY A 143 -8.00 -7.38 13.08
N LEU A 144 -8.59 -6.66 14.03
CA LEU A 144 -9.77 -5.83 13.78
C LEU A 144 -9.47 -4.67 12.81
N GLN A 145 -8.34 -3.98 12.97
CA GLN A 145 -7.89 -2.93 12.06
C GLN A 145 -7.67 -3.47 10.65
N GLY A 146 -7.00 -4.62 10.50
CA GLY A 146 -6.82 -5.27 9.20
C GLY A 146 -8.14 -5.64 8.52
N GLN A 147 -9.12 -6.13 9.29
CA GLN A 147 -10.47 -6.41 8.77
C GLN A 147 -11.20 -5.14 8.31
N VAL A 148 -11.07 -4.03 9.04
CA VAL A 148 -11.64 -2.74 8.64
C VAL A 148 -10.97 -2.23 7.37
N LEU A 149 -9.63 -2.26 7.27
CA LEU A 149 -8.90 -1.84 6.06
C LEU A 149 -9.21 -2.71 4.84
N SER A 150 -9.58 -3.98 5.06
CA SER A 150 -10.05 -4.88 4.01
C SER A 150 -11.47 -4.56 3.51
N CYS A 151 -12.18 -3.64 4.16
CA CYS A 151 -13.51 -3.24 3.74
C CYS A 151 -13.50 -2.27 2.57
N ARG A 152 -14.41 -2.48 1.61
CA ARG A 152 -14.57 -1.63 0.41
C ARG A 152 -15.02 -0.19 0.69
N TRP A 153 -15.39 0.13 1.92
CA TRP A 153 -15.81 1.47 2.33
C TRP A 153 -14.72 2.21 3.11
N ALA A 154 -13.66 1.52 3.56
CA ALA A 154 -12.58 2.07 4.37
C ALA A 154 -11.54 2.80 3.50
N TRP A 155 -12.00 3.85 2.81
CA TRP A 155 -11.12 4.72 2.02
C TRP A 155 -10.44 5.76 2.92
N PRO A 156 -9.30 6.34 2.51
CA PRO A 156 -8.58 7.34 3.29
C PRO A 156 -9.48 8.49 3.74
N SER A 157 -10.37 9.00 2.89
CA SER A 157 -11.29 10.09 3.25
C SER A 157 -12.24 9.74 4.42
N VAL A 158 -12.66 8.48 4.56
CA VAL A 158 -13.53 8.05 5.67
C VAL A 158 -12.69 7.89 6.94
N ILE A 159 -11.50 7.31 6.83
CA ILE A 159 -10.58 7.10 7.96
C ILE A 159 -10.11 8.44 8.52
N LEU A 160 -9.72 9.38 7.65
CA LEU A 160 -9.20 10.69 8.03
C LEU A 160 -10.29 11.56 8.67
N LYS A 161 -11.53 11.51 8.20
CA LYS A 161 -12.66 12.18 8.87
C LYS A 161 -12.93 11.62 10.27
N ALA A 162 -12.84 10.30 10.45
CA ALA A 162 -12.94 9.70 11.78
C ALA A 162 -11.77 10.12 12.67
N LYS A 163 -10.57 10.23 12.11
CA LYS A 163 -9.39 10.77 12.81
C LYS A 163 -9.59 12.23 13.23
N ASP A 164 -10.12 13.08 12.34
CA ASP A 164 -10.46 14.47 12.66
C ASP A 164 -11.44 14.56 13.83
N ALA A 165 -12.52 13.77 13.79
CA ALA A 165 -13.50 13.72 14.87
C ALA A 165 -12.86 13.27 16.21
N TRP A 166 -11.95 12.29 16.17
CA TRP A 166 -11.20 11.85 17.33
C TRP A 166 -10.24 12.94 17.85
N MET A 167 -9.51 13.63 16.97
CA MET A 167 -8.60 14.70 17.36
C MET A 167 -9.34 15.87 18.02
N ILE A 168 -10.47 16.29 17.46
CA ILE A 168 -11.33 17.34 18.03
C ILE A 168 -11.82 16.92 19.42
N LYS A 169 -12.28 15.67 19.57
CA LYS A 169 -12.78 15.14 20.85
C LYS A 169 -11.71 15.12 21.94
N ASN A 170 -10.47 14.78 21.58
CA ASN A 170 -9.36 14.63 22.52
C ASN A 170 -8.45 15.87 22.61
N ASN A 171 -8.82 16.98 21.94
CA ASN A 171 -8.04 18.21 21.86
C ASN A 171 -6.58 17.97 21.41
N LYS A 172 -6.41 17.12 20.39
CA LYS A 172 -5.12 16.76 19.80
C LYS A 172 -4.89 17.52 18.50
N GLN A 173 -3.61 17.73 18.17
CA GLN A 173 -3.18 18.34 16.90
C GLN A 173 -2.41 17.31 16.07
N ILE A 174 -2.37 17.52 14.75
CA ILE A 174 -1.60 16.66 13.84
C ILE A 174 -0.12 16.83 14.14
N ALA A 175 0.49 15.78 14.70
CA ALA A 175 1.92 15.70 14.91
C ALA A 175 2.60 15.12 13.65
N ALA A 176 3.54 15.88 13.09
CA ALA A 176 4.50 15.50 12.05
C ALA A 176 4.01 15.45 10.58
N TRP A 177 4.92 15.78 9.66
CA TRP A 177 4.82 15.76 8.19
C TRP A 177 5.82 14.71 7.67
N TRP A 178 5.46 13.85 6.70
CA TRP A 178 6.36 12.77 6.20
C TRP A 178 7.31 13.31 5.11
N PHE A 179 6.84 14.20 4.24
CA PHE A 179 7.59 14.70 3.07
C PHE A 179 8.05 16.15 3.16
N VAL A 180 7.92 16.80 4.32
CA VAL A 180 8.45 18.16 4.47
C VAL A 180 9.78 18.16 5.17
N ILE A 181 10.79 18.34 4.33
CA ILE A 181 12.09 18.88 4.70
C ILE A 181 11.84 20.36 5.03
N PRO A 182 11.95 20.81 6.30
CA PRO A 182 12.05 22.24 6.52
C PRO A 182 13.32 22.74 5.82
N ASP A 183 13.24 23.91 5.18
CA ASP A 183 14.47 24.60 4.74
C ASP A 183 15.44 24.63 5.93
N PRO A 184 16.73 24.30 5.73
CA PRO A 184 17.69 24.38 6.82
C PRO A 184 17.62 25.78 7.40
N PRO A 185 17.60 25.92 8.74
CA PRO A 185 17.54 27.24 9.36
C PRO A 185 18.69 28.09 8.80
N PRO A 186 18.45 29.37 8.47
CA PRO A 186 19.52 30.24 8.03
C PRO A 186 20.64 30.20 9.08
N PRO A 187 21.91 30.07 8.67
CA PRO A 187 23.01 29.95 9.61
C PRO A 187 22.95 31.12 10.59
N LYS A 188 22.85 30.81 11.89
CA LYS A 188 22.79 31.83 12.95
C LYS A 188 23.99 32.78 12.70
N PRO A 189 23.78 34.09 12.50
CA PRO A 189 24.83 35.01 12.04
C PRO A 189 26.01 35.21 13.02
N ASN A 190 26.10 34.45 14.11
CA ASN A 190 27.17 34.54 15.12
C ASN A 190 27.51 33.19 15.76
N ALA A 191 27.48 32.07 15.03
CA ALA A 191 28.13 30.84 15.50
C ALA A 191 29.66 31.02 15.40
N LYS A 192 30.26 31.66 16.42
CA LYS A 192 31.72 31.67 16.58
C LYS A 192 32.20 30.22 16.63
N SER A 193 33.24 29.91 15.87
CA SER A 193 33.95 28.64 15.88
C SER A 193 34.18 28.19 17.32
N ILE A 194 33.51 27.13 17.74
CA ILE A 194 33.73 26.50 19.04
C ILE A 194 35.00 25.66 18.89
N ASP A 195 36.05 26.08 19.58
CA ASP A 195 37.29 25.31 19.69
C ASP A 195 36.99 23.92 20.27
N SER A 196 37.53 22.91 19.59
CA SER A 196 37.43 21.51 19.95
C SER A 196 38.20 21.23 21.24
N ASN A 197 37.59 21.46 22.41
CA ASN A 197 37.97 20.91 23.72
C ASN A 197 36.96 21.31 24.81
N THR A 198 35.72 20.85 24.73
CA THR A 198 34.79 20.95 25.87
C THR A 198 34.03 19.65 26.02
N GLU A 199 34.20 19.03 27.18
CA GLU A 199 33.56 17.77 27.58
C GLU A 199 32.03 17.84 27.43
N LEU A 200 31.48 16.91 26.64
CA LEU A 200 30.06 16.70 26.43
C LEU A 200 29.41 16.26 27.75
N LYS A 201 28.82 17.21 28.48
CA LYS A 201 27.70 16.90 29.37
C LYS A 201 26.44 16.85 28.52
N GLY A 202 25.89 15.65 28.35
CA GLY A 202 24.61 15.43 27.68
C GLY A 202 23.53 16.25 28.37
N SER A 203 22.97 17.22 27.64
CA SER A 203 21.84 18.01 28.08
C SER A 203 20.71 17.84 27.08
N ASP A 204 19.50 17.63 27.60
CA ASP A 204 18.23 17.41 26.89
C ASP A 204 17.79 18.55 25.94
N THR A 205 18.69 19.52 25.69
CA THR A 205 18.46 20.84 25.08
C THR A 205 18.40 20.80 23.56
N GLU A 206 19.11 19.87 22.89
CA GLU A 206 19.02 19.72 21.42
C GLU A 206 17.63 19.24 20.97
N SER A 207 16.97 18.41 21.80
CA SER A 207 15.62 17.92 21.51
C SER A 207 14.57 19.02 21.62
N ASP A 208 14.76 19.99 22.53
CA ASP A 208 13.87 21.11 22.73
C ASP A 208 14.05 22.20 21.65
N GLU A 209 15.28 22.49 21.21
CA GLU A 209 15.51 23.42 20.09
C GLU A 209 14.96 22.87 18.76
N PHE A 210 15.15 21.56 18.50
CA PHE A 210 14.57 20.91 17.31
C PHE A 210 13.04 20.97 17.34
N ARG A 211 12.41 20.61 18.48
CA ARG A 211 10.95 20.70 18.65
C ARG A 211 10.43 22.13 18.56
N SER A 212 11.16 23.11 19.07
CA SER A 212 10.76 24.51 19.02
C SER A 212 10.80 25.05 17.58
N PHE A 213 11.75 24.61 16.75
CA PHE A 213 11.79 24.94 15.32
C PHE A 213 10.59 24.35 14.54
N TYR A 214 10.22 23.10 14.81
CA TYR A 214 8.98 22.51 14.26
C TYR A 214 7.69 23.08 14.88
N HIS A 215 7.74 23.75 16.03
CA HIS A 215 6.58 24.47 16.55
C HIS A 215 6.48 25.89 15.95
N GLU A 216 7.61 26.53 15.66
CA GLU A 216 7.67 27.91 15.15
C GLU A 216 7.39 27.99 13.64
N CYS A 217 7.94 27.08 12.83
CA CYS A 217 7.62 27.00 11.39
C CYS A 217 6.16 26.56 11.13
N TYR A 218 5.53 25.90 12.11
CA TYR A 218 4.23 25.23 11.94
C TYR A 218 3.13 25.78 12.88
N GLY A 219 3.38 26.86 13.62
CA GLY A 219 2.43 27.47 14.57
C GLY A 219 1.13 28.02 13.95
N LYS A 220 0.93 27.91 12.63
CA LYS A 220 -0.32 28.22 11.93
C LYS A 220 -1.17 26.98 11.59
N LEU A 221 -0.81 25.79 12.07
CA LEU A 221 -1.44 24.52 11.66
C LEU A 221 -2.67 24.07 12.46
N SER A 222 -3.11 24.83 13.47
CA SER A 222 -4.25 24.45 14.32
C SER A 222 -5.55 24.20 13.54
N ASP A 223 -5.63 24.66 12.28
CA ASP A 223 -6.87 24.71 11.50
C ASP A 223 -6.86 23.73 10.30
N ILE A 224 -5.79 22.94 10.09
CA ILE A 224 -5.72 22.00 8.95
C ILE A 224 -6.35 20.67 9.32
N THR A 225 -7.33 20.21 8.52
CA THR A 225 -7.94 18.88 8.66
C THR A 225 -6.97 17.76 8.26
N ALA A 226 -7.12 16.56 8.83
CA ALA A 226 -6.33 15.38 8.48
C ALA A 226 -6.43 15.05 7.00
N GLU A 227 -7.60 15.25 6.39
CA GLU A 227 -7.79 15.09 4.94
C GLU A 227 -6.93 16.07 4.13
N ARG A 228 -6.93 17.35 4.48
CA ARG A 228 -6.13 18.35 3.76
C ARG A 228 -4.64 18.10 3.91
N TYR A 229 -4.22 17.74 5.12
CA TYR A 229 -2.85 17.35 5.42
C TYR A 229 -2.41 16.15 4.58
N PHE A 230 -3.22 15.09 4.55
CA PHE A 230 -2.94 13.90 3.76
C PHE A 230 -2.76 14.20 2.27
N GLU A 231 -3.61 15.04 1.68
CA GLU A 231 -3.50 15.40 0.26
C GLU A 231 -2.23 16.20 -0.06
N ILE A 232 -1.79 17.08 0.84
CA ILE A 232 -0.53 17.82 0.68
C ILE A 232 0.65 16.83 0.70
N ASP A 233 0.70 15.95 1.68
CA ASP A 233 1.77 14.97 1.87
C ASP A 233 1.81 13.95 0.71
N PHE A 234 0.65 13.45 0.28
CA PHE A 234 0.52 12.58 -0.88
C PHE A 234 0.95 13.26 -2.19
N SER A 235 0.68 14.56 -2.35
CA SER A 235 1.14 15.31 -3.52
C SER A 235 2.66 15.43 -3.57
N GLN A 236 3.32 15.56 -2.42
CA GLN A 236 4.78 15.60 -2.33
C GLN A 236 5.37 14.21 -2.59
N PHE A 237 4.78 13.16 -2.04
CA PHE A 237 5.11 11.77 -2.39
C PHE A 237 5.01 11.52 -3.89
N THR A 238 3.95 12.00 -4.54
CA THR A 238 3.77 11.84 -5.99
C THR A 238 4.84 12.57 -6.78
N LYS A 239 5.27 13.77 -6.33
CA LYS A 239 6.39 14.50 -6.93
C LYS A 239 7.72 13.77 -6.74
N PHE A 240 7.94 13.18 -5.56
CA PHE A 240 9.11 12.36 -5.27
C PHE A 240 9.18 11.08 -6.13
N CYS A 241 8.03 10.53 -6.53
CA CYS A 241 7.97 9.38 -7.44
C CYS A 241 8.03 9.79 -8.93
N SER A 242 8.25 11.08 -9.21
CA SER A 242 8.27 11.63 -10.56
C SER A 242 9.71 11.68 -11.09
N PRO A 243 9.93 11.44 -12.41
CA PRO A 243 11.26 11.41 -13.02
C PRO A 243 12.13 12.66 -12.86
N ALA A 244 11.56 13.78 -12.41
CA ALA A 244 12.27 15.05 -12.26
C ALA A 244 12.85 15.29 -10.86
N SER A 245 12.55 14.44 -9.86
CA SER A 245 13.09 14.64 -8.51
C SER A 245 14.45 13.96 -8.35
N ASP A 246 15.47 14.78 -8.09
CA ASP A 246 16.76 14.35 -7.52
C ASP A 246 16.78 14.52 -5.99
N ASP A 247 15.59 14.67 -5.39
CA ASP A 247 15.43 14.97 -3.98
C ASP A 247 15.88 13.81 -3.09
N LEU A 248 16.63 14.15 -2.04
CA LEU A 248 17.06 13.23 -1.00
C LEU A 248 15.84 12.62 -0.29
N TRP A 249 16.01 11.38 0.16
CA TRP A 249 14.99 10.64 0.90
C TRP A 249 14.48 11.47 2.08
N PRO A 250 13.16 11.65 2.25
CA PRO A 250 12.63 12.37 3.39
C PRO A 250 13.04 11.67 4.69
N SER A 251 13.42 12.46 5.70
CA SER A 251 13.67 11.93 7.04
C SER A 251 12.40 11.25 7.56
N GLN A 252 12.49 9.95 7.82
CA GLN A 252 11.37 9.08 8.17
C GLN A 252 10.82 9.42 9.56
N VAL A 253 9.88 10.37 9.63
CA VAL A 253 9.06 10.55 10.84
C VAL A 253 7.72 9.90 10.59
N CYS A 254 7.61 8.60 10.90
CA CYS A 254 6.37 7.86 10.80
C CYS A 254 5.32 8.34 11.80
N THR A 255 4.17 8.79 11.30
CA THR A 255 2.96 8.90 12.12
C THR A 255 2.48 7.48 12.40
N VAL A 256 2.67 6.97 13.61
CA VAL A 256 2.16 5.64 13.96
C VAL A 256 0.67 5.77 14.25
N ASP A 257 -0.17 5.36 13.29
CA ASP A 257 -1.63 5.49 13.37
C ASP A 257 -2.34 4.12 13.41
N ILE A 258 -1.58 3.02 13.29
CA ILE A 258 -2.07 1.64 13.31
C ILE A 258 -1.18 0.74 14.17
N GLU A 259 -1.71 -0.42 14.56
CA GLU A 259 -0.98 -1.42 15.31
C GLU A 259 0.06 -2.13 14.42
N ARG A 260 1.20 -2.55 15.00
CA ARG A 260 2.35 -3.04 14.20
C ARG A 260 2.08 -4.34 13.43
N ALA A 261 1.15 -5.17 13.92
CA ALA A 261 0.81 -6.46 13.31
C ALA A 261 -0.43 -6.39 12.40
N VAL A 262 -0.83 -5.20 11.95
CA VAL A 262 -1.96 -5.05 11.03
C VAL A 262 -1.63 -5.70 9.68
N GLU A 263 -2.43 -6.67 9.28
CA GLU A 263 -2.33 -7.29 7.97
C GLU A 263 -2.92 -6.39 6.90
N VAL A 264 -2.17 -6.20 5.81
CA VAL A 264 -2.62 -5.45 4.64
C VAL A 264 -3.35 -6.38 3.69
N ALA A 265 -4.53 -5.95 3.22
CA ALA A 265 -5.36 -6.73 2.33
C ALA A 265 -4.64 -7.09 1.02
N ASP A 266 -4.71 -8.36 0.61
CA ASP A 266 -4.09 -8.86 -0.63
C ASP A 266 -4.44 -8.03 -1.87
N SER A 267 -5.69 -7.56 -1.96
CA SER A 267 -6.17 -6.74 -3.08
C SER A 267 -5.47 -5.38 -3.19
N LEU A 268 -4.84 -4.92 -2.12
CA LEU A 268 -4.05 -3.70 -2.08
C LEU A 268 -2.57 -3.97 -2.37
N LEU A 269 -2.14 -5.22 -2.26
CA LEU A 269 -0.76 -5.64 -2.50
C LEU A 269 -0.55 -6.16 -3.93
N SER A 270 -1.57 -6.72 -4.59
CA SER A 270 -1.38 -7.45 -5.86
C SER A 270 -1.44 -6.61 -7.15
N GLY A 271 -2.00 -5.40 -7.11
CA GLY A 271 -2.23 -4.57 -8.32
C GLY A 271 -3.17 -5.20 -9.37
N PRO A 272 -3.43 -4.51 -10.50
CA PRO A 272 -3.09 -3.11 -10.77
C PRO A 272 -3.89 -2.15 -9.87
N TRP A 273 -3.31 -0.99 -9.55
CA TRP A 273 -3.88 -0.03 -8.61
C TRP A 273 -4.57 1.13 -9.31
N ASN A 274 -5.71 1.55 -8.78
CA ASN A 274 -6.26 2.87 -9.05
C ASN A 274 -5.74 3.91 -8.03
N GLU A 275 -6.03 5.18 -8.30
CA GLU A 275 -5.59 6.29 -7.45
C GLU A 275 -6.03 6.16 -5.98
N ASP A 276 -7.27 5.72 -5.75
CA ASP A 276 -7.80 5.55 -4.40
C ASP A 276 -7.07 4.42 -3.64
N GLN A 277 -6.66 3.36 -4.35
CA GLN A 277 -5.86 2.26 -3.80
C GLN A 277 -4.43 2.71 -3.49
N ILE A 278 -3.79 3.48 -4.37
CA ILE A 278 -2.45 4.05 -4.11
C ILE A 278 -2.50 4.98 -2.89
N LYS A 279 -3.52 5.84 -2.79
CA LYS A 279 -3.73 6.70 -1.61
C LYS A 279 -3.93 5.88 -0.33
N LEU A 280 -4.72 4.81 -0.39
CA LEU A 280 -4.92 3.93 0.77
C LEU A 280 -3.63 3.21 1.17
N LEU A 281 -2.89 2.66 0.20
CA LEU A 281 -1.61 2.01 0.45
C LEU A 281 -0.61 2.99 1.06
N TYR A 282 -0.52 4.21 0.51
CA TYR A 282 0.30 5.27 1.05
C TYR A 282 -0.07 5.61 2.50
N TRP A 283 -1.36 5.77 2.80
CA TRP A 283 -1.83 6.01 4.18
C TRP A 283 -1.40 4.87 5.11
N ILE A 284 -1.58 3.61 4.71
CA ILE A 284 -1.25 2.43 5.51
C ILE A 284 0.26 2.34 5.79
N VAL A 285 1.09 2.53 4.76
CA VAL A 285 2.55 2.54 4.89
C VAL A 285 3.01 3.65 5.82
N LYS A 286 2.50 4.86 5.60
CA LYS A 286 2.76 6.03 6.43
C LYS A 286 2.37 5.81 7.89
N SER A 287 1.28 5.07 8.11
CA SER A 287 0.73 4.75 9.43
C SER A 287 1.57 3.74 10.21
N GLY A 288 2.60 3.13 9.58
CA GLY A 288 3.53 2.19 10.20
C GLY A 288 3.25 0.71 9.93
N ALA A 289 2.45 0.38 8.92
CA ALA A 289 2.24 -1.03 8.54
C ALA A 289 3.54 -1.67 8.07
N GLN A 290 3.69 -2.96 8.35
CA GLN A 290 4.80 -3.77 7.89
C GLN A 290 4.30 -5.11 7.36
N ILE A 291 5.01 -5.67 6.40
CA ILE A 291 4.77 -7.04 5.95
C ILE A 291 5.39 -8.03 6.95
N ASP A 292 4.56 -8.94 7.45
CA ASP A 292 5.05 -10.15 8.14
C ASP A 292 5.32 -11.26 7.11
N TRP A 293 6.60 -11.55 6.89
CA TRP A 293 7.07 -12.59 5.98
C TRP A 293 7.04 -14.01 6.58
N LEU A 294 6.95 -14.14 7.90
CA LEU A 294 7.08 -15.41 8.60
C LEU A 294 5.72 -16.03 8.92
N LYS A 295 4.75 -15.19 9.28
CA LYS A 295 3.44 -15.67 9.74
C LYS A 295 2.32 -15.54 8.70
N SER A 296 2.56 -14.81 7.62
CA SER A 296 1.53 -14.50 6.62
C SER A 296 2.03 -14.69 5.19
N THR A 297 1.09 -14.95 4.28
CA THR A 297 1.33 -14.97 2.82
C THR A 297 1.40 -13.58 2.22
N CYS A 298 1.13 -12.52 2.99
CA CYS A 298 1.18 -11.13 2.51
C CYS A 298 2.51 -10.78 1.84
N GLY A 299 3.63 -11.35 2.29
CA GLY A 299 4.93 -11.14 1.65
C GLY A 299 5.00 -11.67 0.22
N GLU A 300 4.50 -12.87 -0.04
CA GLU A 300 4.45 -13.45 -1.39
C GLU A 300 3.51 -12.63 -2.30
N VAL A 301 2.35 -12.21 -1.76
CA VAL A 301 1.40 -11.38 -2.49
C VAL A 301 2.01 -10.01 -2.82
N ALA A 302 2.69 -9.37 -1.87
CA ALA A 302 3.38 -8.11 -2.10
C ALA A 302 4.53 -8.24 -3.10
N PHE A 303 5.24 -9.37 -3.11
CA PHE A 303 6.26 -9.65 -4.12
C PHE A 303 5.65 -9.81 -5.53
N GLY A 304 4.55 -10.56 -5.65
CA GLY A 304 3.78 -10.64 -6.89
C GLY A 304 3.24 -9.28 -7.34
N GLY A 305 2.82 -8.46 -6.38
CA GLY A 305 2.50 -7.06 -6.56
C GLY A 305 3.65 -6.24 -7.11
N LEU A 306 4.83 -6.34 -6.49
CA LEU A 306 6.02 -5.61 -6.90
C LEU A 306 6.40 -5.94 -8.34
N MET A 307 6.35 -7.22 -8.72
CA MET A 307 6.54 -7.63 -10.12
C MET A 307 5.49 -7.00 -11.04
N THR A 308 4.22 -7.00 -10.65
CA THR A 308 3.15 -6.33 -11.40
C THR A 308 3.44 -4.83 -11.56
N ALA A 309 3.86 -4.14 -10.49
CA ALA A 309 4.18 -2.71 -10.49
C ALA A 309 5.34 -2.37 -11.42
N ILE A 310 6.40 -3.20 -11.42
CA ILE A 310 7.53 -3.11 -12.34
C ILE A 310 7.06 -3.29 -13.79
N SER A 311 6.23 -4.29 -14.05
CA SER A 311 5.71 -4.55 -15.40
C SER A 311 4.73 -3.52 -15.91
N THR A 312 4.01 -2.82 -15.03
CA THR A 312 3.17 -1.69 -15.43
C THR A 312 3.95 -0.37 -15.49
N GLY A 313 5.11 -0.29 -14.86
CA GLY A 313 5.89 0.94 -14.71
C GLY A 313 5.29 1.93 -13.70
N ASP A 314 4.61 1.45 -12.66
CA ASP A 314 4.03 2.30 -11.62
C ASP A 314 5.05 2.54 -10.49
N THR A 315 5.79 3.64 -10.60
CA THR A 315 6.86 4.02 -9.66
C THR A 315 6.33 4.23 -8.24
N ARG A 316 5.10 4.73 -8.08
CA ARG A 316 4.47 4.95 -6.77
C ARG A 316 4.20 3.63 -6.07
N ALA A 317 3.64 2.66 -6.79
CA ALA A 317 3.39 1.33 -6.25
C ALA A 317 4.69 0.62 -5.86
N ILE A 318 5.74 0.70 -6.69
CA ILE A 318 7.07 0.15 -6.37
C ILE A 318 7.59 0.74 -5.07
N GLN A 319 7.56 2.07 -4.95
CA GLN A 319 8.06 2.76 -3.77
C GLN A 319 7.32 2.35 -2.50
N LEU A 320 5.98 2.30 -2.54
CA LEU A 320 5.14 1.91 -1.41
C LEU A 320 5.35 0.45 -0.99
N LEU A 321 5.43 -0.45 -1.97
CA LEU A 321 5.68 -1.87 -1.71
C LEU A 321 7.07 -2.08 -1.12
N CYS A 322 8.07 -1.32 -1.58
CA CYS A 322 9.38 -1.32 -0.96
C CYS A 322 9.33 -0.80 0.49
N TRP A 323 8.65 0.31 0.77
CA TRP A 323 8.54 0.85 2.13
C TRP A 323 7.82 -0.05 3.11
N ILE A 324 6.84 -0.82 2.66
CA ILE A 324 6.14 -1.76 3.54
C ILE A 324 6.98 -3.04 3.83
N GLY A 325 8.04 -3.28 3.05
CA GLY A 325 8.98 -4.38 3.28
C GLY A 325 9.11 -5.40 2.13
N ALA A 326 8.55 -5.15 0.94
CA ALA A 326 8.70 -6.04 -0.23
C ALA A 326 10.14 -6.06 -0.78
N CYS A 327 10.89 -4.99 -0.50
CA CYS A 327 12.28 -4.75 -0.90
C CYS A 327 13.27 -5.84 -0.42
N VAL A 328 12.96 -6.57 0.65
CA VAL A 328 13.78 -7.69 1.16
C VAL A 328 13.99 -8.78 0.10
N LYS A 329 13.06 -8.93 -0.86
CA LYS A 329 13.15 -9.89 -1.96
C LYS A 329 13.80 -9.33 -3.23
N ILE A 330 14.26 -8.08 -3.23
CA ILE A 330 15.02 -7.54 -4.35
C ILE A 330 16.41 -8.19 -4.33
N ASN A 331 16.64 -9.05 -5.32
CA ASN A 331 17.90 -9.76 -5.54
C ASN A 331 18.30 -9.64 -7.03
N THR A 332 19.48 -10.17 -7.36
CA THR A 332 19.99 -10.18 -8.74
C THR A 332 18.98 -10.75 -9.73
N ASN A 333 18.27 -11.85 -9.37
CA ASN A 333 17.29 -12.49 -10.24
C ASN A 333 16.06 -11.61 -10.52
N LEU A 334 15.57 -10.87 -9.53
CA LEU A 334 14.48 -9.93 -9.73
C LEU A 334 14.93 -8.76 -10.60
N VAL A 335 16.14 -8.25 -10.38
CA VAL A 335 16.70 -7.15 -11.18
C VAL A 335 16.89 -7.57 -12.63
N THR A 336 17.46 -8.75 -12.90
CA THR A 336 17.60 -9.28 -14.28
C THR A 336 16.24 -9.55 -14.93
N TRP A 337 15.29 -10.09 -14.17
CA TRP A 337 13.91 -10.24 -14.64
C TRP A 337 13.28 -8.88 -14.98
N ALA A 338 13.47 -7.86 -14.13
CA ALA A 338 12.93 -6.53 -14.32
C ALA A 338 13.47 -5.89 -15.61
N LEU A 339 14.78 -6.00 -15.90
CA LEU A 339 15.37 -5.45 -17.13
C LEU A 339 14.61 -5.85 -18.41
N ARG A 340 14.06 -7.07 -18.44
CA ARG A 340 13.27 -7.59 -19.57
C ARG A 340 11.78 -7.27 -19.51
N ASN A 341 11.23 -7.06 -18.32
CA ASN A 341 9.77 -7.01 -18.09
C ASN A 341 9.27 -5.65 -17.62
N VAL A 342 10.12 -4.62 -17.51
CA VAL A 342 9.74 -3.28 -17.10
C VAL A 342 8.81 -2.63 -18.14
N GLY A 343 7.68 -2.11 -17.67
CA GLY A 343 6.76 -1.29 -18.47
C GLY A 343 6.89 0.21 -18.21
N GLY A 344 6.04 0.99 -18.88
CA GLY A 344 6.00 2.45 -18.72
C GLY A 344 7.32 3.12 -19.07
N ASN A 345 7.75 4.09 -18.25
CA ASN A 345 9.08 4.68 -18.40
C ASN A 345 10.14 3.73 -17.83
N ARG A 346 10.81 2.98 -18.72
CA ARG A 346 11.68 1.88 -18.30
C ARG A 346 12.89 2.34 -17.47
N ILE A 347 13.49 3.47 -17.85
CA ILE A 347 14.66 4.02 -17.15
C ILE A 347 14.26 4.44 -15.74
N GLU A 348 13.13 5.14 -15.61
CA GLU A 348 12.67 5.67 -14.33
C GLU A 348 12.22 4.56 -13.38
N THR A 349 11.50 3.58 -13.90
CA THR A 349 11.08 2.40 -13.14
C THR A 349 12.29 1.65 -12.58
N MET A 350 13.34 1.49 -13.40
CA MET A 350 14.57 0.83 -12.97
C MET A 350 15.35 1.67 -11.95
N LYS A 351 15.39 3.00 -12.13
CA LYS A 351 15.98 3.95 -11.16
C LYS A 351 15.29 3.81 -9.81
N HIS A 352 13.96 3.87 -9.75
CA HIS A 352 13.20 3.72 -8.50
C HIS A 352 13.43 2.36 -7.84
N LEU A 353 13.46 1.26 -8.60
CA LEU A 353 13.71 -0.06 -8.04
C LEU A 353 15.09 -0.15 -7.35
N LEU A 354 16.14 0.37 -8.00
CA LEU A 354 17.49 0.33 -7.45
C LEU A 354 17.69 1.30 -6.29
N VAL A 355 17.12 2.50 -6.37
CA VAL A 355 17.15 3.44 -5.24
C VAL A 355 16.42 2.83 -4.04
N ALA A 356 15.24 2.24 -4.24
CA ALA A 356 14.50 1.58 -3.18
C ALA A 356 15.25 0.38 -2.57
N HIS A 357 16.03 -0.34 -3.37
CA HIS A 357 16.93 -1.38 -2.87
C HIS A 357 18.05 -0.80 -1.99
N ASN A 358 18.69 0.29 -2.40
CA ASN A 358 19.81 0.88 -1.67
C ASN A 358 19.38 1.56 -0.36
N SER A 359 18.17 2.12 -0.31
CA SER A 359 17.59 2.72 0.89
C SER A 359 17.24 1.70 2.00
N LEU A 360 17.38 0.40 1.74
CA LEU A 360 17.25 -0.66 2.75
C LEU A 360 18.23 -0.51 3.91
N ASN A 361 19.45 -0.04 3.61
CA ASN A 361 20.48 0.20 4.61
C ASN A 361 20.03 1.23 5.65
N GLU A 362 19.36 2.29 5.20
CA GLU A 362 18.83 3.35 6.08
C GLU A 362 17.67 2.84 6.95
N LEU A 363 16.91 1.86 6.46
CA LEU A 363 15.84 1.17 7.18
C LEU A 363 16.36 0.06 8.12
N GLY A 364 17.69 -0.12 8.19
CA GLY A 364 18.39 -1.12 9.01
C GLY A 364 18.19 -2.56 8.54
N PHE A 365 17.63 -2.77 7.35
CA PHE A 365 17.61 -4.09 6.71
C PHE A 365 18.95 -4.32 6.03
N VAL A 366 19.41 -5.58 6.02
CA VAL A 366 20.58 -5.96 5.23
C VAL A 366 20.09 -6.22 3.81
N PRO A 367 20.39 -5.35 2.82
CA PRO A 367 20.03 -5.61 1.44
C PRO A 367 20.72 -6.87 0.95
N THR A 368 20.03 -7.61 0.08
CA THR A 368 20.66 -8.71 -0.65
C THR A 368 21.73 -8.12 -1.56
N VAL A 369 22.98 -8.56 -1.45
CA VAL A 369 24.05 -8.09 -2.34
C VAL A 369 23.68 -8.44 -3.78
N LEU A 370 23.52 -7.42 -4.62
CA LEU A 370 23.36 -7.60 -6.06
C LEU A 370 24.70 -8.03 -6.65
N ASP A 371 24.66 -8.99 -7.57
CA ASP A 371 25.84 -9.42 -8.33
C ASP A 371 25.95 -8.57 -9.60
N PRO A 372 26.86 -7.58 -9.65
CA PRO A 372 26.93 -6.67 -10.80
C PRO A 372 27.35 -7.40 -12.07
N LEU A 373 28.17 -8.45 -11.96
CA LEU A 373 28.65 -9.21 -13.11
C LEU A 373 27.50 -9.95 -13.79
N ALA A 374 26.63 -10.58 -13.01
CA ALA A 374 25.44 -11.25 -13.56
C ALA A 374 24.49 -10.26 -14.25
N ILE A 375 24.36 -9.04 -13.71
CA ILE A 375 23.51 -7.98 -14.30
C ILE A 375 24.14 -7.44 -15.59
N GLU A 376 25.45 -7.22 -15.61
CA GLU A 376 26.19 -6.80 -16.81
C GLU A 376 26.11 -7.85 -17.93
N GLN A 377 26.32 -9.13 -17.61
CA GLN A 377 26.16 -10.23 -18.57
C GLN A 377 24.75 -10.26 -19.16
N GLU A 378 23.73 -10.07 -18.33
CA GLU A 378 22.34 -10.05 -18.79
C GLU A 378 22.05 -8.83 -19.69
N LEU A 379 22.63 -7.66 -19.39
CA LEU A 379 22.53 -6.48 -20.25
C LEU A 379 23.21 -6.70 -21.61
N GLU A 380 24.39 -7.34 -21.63
CA GLU A 380 25.07 -7.71 -22.88
C GLU A 380 24.25 -8.68 -23.73
N ILE A 381 23.66 -9.70 -23.10
CA ILE A 381 22.75 -10.64 -23.77
C ILE A 381 21.55 -9.89 -24.34
N TYR A 382 20.93 -9.02 -23.54
CA TYR A 382 19.74 -8.28 -23.96
C TYR A 382 20.03 -7.29 -25.11
N LYS A 383 21.20 -6.65 -25.08
CA LYS A 383 21.72 -5.81 -26.17
C LYS A 383 21.92 -6.61 -27.45
N ALA A 384 22.52 -7.79 -27.35
CA ALA A 384 22.74 -8.67 -28.50
C ALA A 384 21.41 -9.18 -29.08
N GLU A 385 20.43 -9.51 -28.25
CA GLU A 385 19.07 -9.88 -28.67
C GLU A 385 18.36 -8.72 -29.38
N ALA A 386 18.41 -7.51 -28.82
CA ALA A 386 17.83 -6.31 -29.41
C ALA A 386 18.45 -5.97 -30.78
N LEU A 387 19.77 -6.12 -30.93
CA LEU A 387 20.46 -5.93 -32.21
C LEU A 387 20.03 -6.97 -33.26
N ARG A 388 19.84 -8.24 -32.87
CA ARG A 388 19.34 -9.28 -33.78
C ARG A 388 17.89 -9.05 -34.19
N ALA A 389 17.06 -8.55 -33.27
CA ALA A 389 15.65 -8.24 -33.52
C ALA A 389 15.43 -6.88 -34.20
N ASN A 390 16.48 -6.05 -34.32
CA ASN A 390 16.41 -4.65 -34.78
C ASN A 390 15.41 -3.80 -33.95
N ASP A 391 15.34 -4.05 -32.63
CA ASP A 391 14.52 -3.28 -31.70
C ASP A 391 15.33 -2.08 -31.16
N LEU A 392 15.12 -0.93 -31.80
CA LEU A 392 15.80 0.32 -31.45
C LEU A 392 15.40 0.88 -30.08
N GLU A 393 14.17 0.61 -29.61
CA GLU A 393 13.68 1.12 -28.31
C GLU A 393 14.43 0.42 -27.18
N THR A 394 14.51 -0.92 -27.26
CA THR A 394 15.24 -1.73 -26.29
C THR A 394 16.75 -1.46 -26.35
N LEU A 395 17.31 -1.25 -27.53
CA LEU A 395 18.73 -0.89 -27.68
C LEU A 395 19.03 0.46 -27.00
N ASN A 396 18.20 1.49 -27.24
CA ASN A 396 18.37 2.80 -26.61
C ASN A 396 18.24 2.73 -25.08
N PHE A 397 17.32 1.90 -24.59
CA PHE A 397 17.16 1.65 -23.16
C PHE A 397 18.42 1.05 -22.54
N VAL A 398 18.97 -0.04 -23.12
CA VAL A 398 20.18 -0.69 -22.61
C VAL A 398 21.38 0.25 -22.67
N VAL A 399 21.57 0.98 -23.78
CA VAL A 399 22.65 1.97 -23.91
C VAL A 399 22.52 3.08 -22.88
N THR A 400 21.30 3.51 -22.55
CA THR A 400 21.06 4.54 -21.55
C THR A 400 21.35 4.03 -20.13
N ILE A 401 21.00 2.78 -19.82
CA ILE A 401 21.41 2.13 -18.56
C ILE A 401 22.94 2.06 -18.47
N GLU A 402 23.62 1.58 -19.51
CA GLU A 402 25.09 1.48 -19.55
C GLU A 402 25.77 2.85 -19.43
N SER A 403 25.15 3.91 -19.96
CA SER A 403 25.70 5.26 -19.93
C SER A 403 25.38 6.01 -18.64
N SER A 404 24.36 5.58 -17.90
CA SER A 404 23.91 6.22 -16.67
C SER A 404 24.85 5.91 -15.51
N ARG A 405 25.60 6.93 -15.07
CA ARG A 405 26.46 6.82 -13.89
C ARG A 405 25.68 6.53 -12.62
N SER A 406 24.47 7.08 -12.48
CA SER A 406 23.64 6.89 -11.28
C SER A 406 23.11 5.46 -11.15
N LEU A 407 22.73 4.84 -12.26
CA LEU A 407 22.31 3.43 -12.27
C LEU A 407 23.49 2.50 -12.05
N LYS A 408 24.65 2.78 -12.69
CA LYS A 408 25.88 2.03 -12.43
C LYS A 408 26.31 2.12 -10.97
N SER A 409 26.31 3.32 -10.37
CA SER A 409 26.64 3.47 -8.95
C SER A 409 25.64 2.76 -8.05
N ALA A 410 24.36 2.75 -8.40
CA ALA A 410 23.32 2.07 -7.63
C ALA A 410 23.47 0.53 -7.69
N LEU A 411 24.04 0.00 -8.77
CA LEU A 411 24.36 -1.42 -8.91
C LEU A 411 25.64 -1.81 -8.17
N THR A 412 26.62 -0.90 -8.06
CA THR A 412 27.92 -1.17 -7.41
C THR A 412 27.96 -0.82 -5.92
N PHE A 413 26.96 -0.12 -5.38
CA PHE A 413 26.93 0.35 -3.99
C PHE A 413 27.02 -0.79 -2.93
N GLY A 414 26.82 -2.05 -3.35
CA GLY A 414 27.05 -3.24 -2.51
C GLY A 414 28.51 -3.64 -2.31
N ILE A 415 29.46 -3.09 -3.08
CA ILE A 415 30.88 -3.52 -3.06
C ILE A 415 31.78 -2.56 -2.28
N ASP A 416 31.49 -1.26 -2.30
CA ASP A 416 32.36 -0.21 -1.71
C ASP A 416 31.85 0.38 -0.38
N GLY A 417 30.90 -0.31 0.27
CA GLY A 417 30.44 0.04 1.62
C GLY A 417 31.58 -0.08 2.63
N ARG A 418 32.34 1.02 2.80
CA ARG A 418 33.26 1.25 3.91
C ARG A 418 32.66 0.68 5.18
N ALA A 419 33.46 -0.11 5.88
CA ALA A 419 33.41 -0.24 7.31
C ALA A 419 33.54 1.17 7.93
N ALA A 420 32.45 1.92 7.98
CA ALA A 420 32.30 2.94 8.98
C ALA A 420 32.13 2.15 10.28
N GLU A 421 33.17 2.16 11.11
CA GLU A 421 33.07 1.88 12.54
C GLU A 421 32.03 2.85 13.12
N THR A 422 30.75 2.52 12.95
CA THR A 422 29.68 3.15 13.71
C THR A 422 29.78 2.61 15.12
N ASP A 423 30.09 3.52 16.04
CA ASP A 423 30.11 3.34 17.48
C ASP A 423 28.98 2.38 17.94
N PRO A 424 29.33 1.23 18.55
CA PRO A 424 28.33 0.24 18.98
C PRO A 424 27.35 0.77 20.04
N SER A 425 27.56 1.98 20.58
CA SER A 425 26.66 2.63 21.53
C SER A 425 25.43 3.34 20.90
N LEU A 426 25.43 3.59 19.58
CA LEU A 426 24.26 4.11 18.83
C LEU A 426 23.50 3.01 18.06
N ARG A 427 23.76 1.74 18.41
CA ARG A 427 22.95 0.62 17.93
C ARG A 427 21.56 0.70 18.57
N PHE A 428 20.55 0.97 17.74
CA PHE A 428 19.21 0.48 18.01
C PHE A 428 19.30 -1.02 18.36
N GLY A 429 18.96 -1.34 19.60
CA GLY A 429 19.24 -2.65 20.20
C GLY A 429 18.78 -3.83 19.35
N ASN A 430 19.73 -4.71 19.06
CA ASN A 430 19.61 -6.10 18.60
C ASN A 430 18.27 -6.47 17.95
N ARG A 431 18.28 -6.41 16.61
CA ARG A 431 17.41 -7.21 15.75
C ARG A 431 17.79 -8.69 15.94
N GLY A 432 16.79 -9.55 15.99
CA GLY A 432 16.88 -10.92 16.51
C GLY A 432 18.01 -11.76 15.94
N GLU A 433 18.58 -12.56 16.83
CA GLU A 433 19.34 -13.75 16.50
C GLU A 433 18.54 -14.64 15.55
N ILE A 434 19.19 -14.97 14.45
CA ILE A 434 18.87 -16.07 13.56
C ILE A 434 19.22 -17.34 14.35
N GLY A 435 18.21 -18.00 14.93
CA GLY A 435 18.33 -19.35 15.45
C GLY A 435 18.00 -20.35 14.35
N LEU A 436 18.99 -21.18 14.00
CA LEU A 436 18.86 -22.40 13.21
C LEU A 436 17.84 -23.39 13.81
#